data_AF-A0AA96I923-F1
#
_entry.id   AF-A0AA96I923-F1
#
_cell.length_a   1.000
_cell.length_b   1.000
_cell.length_c   1.000
_cell.angle_alpha   90.00
_cell.angle_beta   90.00
_cell.angle_gamma   90.00
#
_symmetry.space_group_name_H-M   'P 1'
#
loop_
_entity.id
_entity.type
_entity.pdbx_description
1 polymer ?
#
loop_
_entity_poly.entity_id
_entity_poly.type
_entity_poly.pdbx_seq_one_letter_code
_entity_poly.pdbx_strand_id
1 'polypeptide(L)'
;MLFAEDRDLLRSNMIKEIREEFINQKFTNYSLYDIYKFYFEAISNGNEKLDISKYNGGLFAVDELLDSLIIDDFILDENVQILSNYDFASEISVNILGHIFEQSLTDLEELQANIDNVNFDKTKSKRKKDGVFYTPEYITRYIVENTLGKMCSEKREELLIGNGILIPSNPKN
;
A
#
# COMPACT_ATOMS: atom_id res chain seq x y z
N MET A 1 -6.30 0.22 -0.92
CA MET A 1 -7.62 0.90 -1.01
C MET A 1 -7.91 1.67 0.28
N LEU A 2 -7.97 1.01 1.45
CA LEU A 2 -8.10 1.66 2.77
C LEU A 2 -7.22 2.91 2.97
N PHE A 3 -5.90 2.75 2.87
CA PHE A 3 -4.97 3.89 2.93
C PHE A 3 -5.24 4.99 1.88
N ALA A 4 -5.73 4.61 0.70
CA ALA A 4 -5.89 5.51 -0.42
C ALA A 4 -7.17 6.35 -0.33
N GLU A 5 -8.26 5.82 0.23
CA GLU A 5 -9.51 6.56 0.46
C GLU A 5 -9.39 7.62 1.57
N ASP A 6 -8.49 7.40 2.54
CA ASP A 6 -8.22 8.37 3.63
C ASP A 6 -7.18 9.44 3.27
N ARG A 7 -6.46 9.26 2.16
CA ARG A 7 -5.38 10.14 1.71
C ARG A 7 -5.74 10.95 0.47
N ASP A 8 -7.03 10.98 0.12
CA ASP A 8 -7.57 11.61 -1.10
C ASP A 8 -6.93 11.07 -2.39
N LEU A 9 -6.36 9.86 -2.35
CA LEU A 9 -5.84 9.19 -3.54
C LEU A 9 -6.99 8.50 -4.29
N LEU A 10 -7.93 7.94 -3.56
CA LEU A 10 -9.19 7.42 -4.07
C LEU A 10 -10.34 8.18 -3.42
N ARG A 11 -11.53 8.08 -4.04
CA ARG A 11 -12.76 8.61 -3.45
C ARG A 11 -13.00 8.00 -2.06
N SER A 12 -13.39 8.85 -1.12
CA SER A 12 -13.69 8.43 0.26
C SER A 12 -14.85 7.43 0.32
N ASN A 13 -14.82 6.52 1.30
CA ASN A 13 -15.84 5.49 1.57
C ASN A 13 -16.01 4.43 0.48
N MET A 14 -15.01 4.21 -0.37
CA MET A 14 -15.06 3.20 -1.43
C MET A 14 -15.22 1.79 -0.86
N ILE A 15 -14.61 1.49 0.29
CA ILE A 15 -14.76 0.18 0.96
C ILE A 15 -16.20 -0.06 1.41
N LYS A 16 -16.88 0.99 1.88
CA LYS A 16 -18.29 0.93 2.25
C LYS A 16 -19.18 0.70 1.03
N GLU A 17 -18.90 1.39 -0.08
CA GLU A 17 -19.63 1.21 -1.34
C GLU A 17 -19.51 -0.21 -1.88
N ILE A 18 -18.31 -0.79 -1.88
CA ILE A 18 -18.08 -2.19 -2.28
C ILE A 18 -18.95 -3.15 -1.48
N ARG A 19 -19.03 -2.95 -0.16
CA ARG A 19 -19.87 -3.76 0.71
C ARG A 19 -21.35 -3.58 0.42
N GLU A 20 -21.80 -2.34 0.22
CA GLU A 20 -23.19 -2.05 -0.14
C GLU A 20 -23.56 -2.69 -1.49
N GLU A 21 -22.65 -2.68 -2.46
CA GLU A 21 -22.82 -3.34 -3.75
C GLU A 21 -22.96 -4.86 -3.58
N PHE A 22 -22.11 -5.47 -2.75
CA PHE A 22 -22.17 -6.89 -2.41
C PHE A 22 -23.50 -7.31 -1.79
N ILE A 23 -24.01 -6.54 -0.82
CA ILE A 23 -25.26 -6.83 -0.10
C ILE A 23 -26.49 -6.63 -1.01
N ASN A 24 -26.46 -5.64 -1.90
CA ASN A 24 -27.62 -5.23 -2.71
C ASN A 24 -27.65 -5.87 -4.11
N GLN A 25 -26.90 -6.93 -4.35
CA GLN A 25 -26.92 -7.67 -5.61
C GLN A 25 -28.32 -8.24 -5.89
N LYS A 26 -28.98 -7.74 -6.94
CA LYS A 26 -30.35 -8.16 -7.32
C LYS A 26 -30.39 -9.28 -8.35
N PHE A 27 -29.42 -9.28 -9.27
CA PHE A 27 -29.40 -10.15 -10.45
C PHE A 27 -28.07 -10.88 -10.62
N THR A 28 -27.07 -10.55 -9.81
CA THR A 28 -25.73 -11.14 -9.83
C THR A 28 -25.50 -11.94 -8.55
N ASN A 29 -24.51 -12.81 -8.57
CA ASN A 29 -24.11 -13.62 -7.41
C ASN A 29 -22.58 -13.65 -7.30
N TYR A 30 -21.98 -12.47 -7.41
CA TYR A 30 -20.54 -12.29 -7.27
C TYR A 30 -20.15 -12.44 -5.80
N SER A 31 -19.01 -13.08 -5.54
CA SER A 31 -18.39 -13.05 -4.23
C SER A 31 -17.93 -11.63 -3.91
N LEU A 32 -17.70 -11.34 -2.63
CA LEU A 32 -17.15 -10.05 -2.23
C LEU A 32 -15.77 -9.81 -2.86
N TYR A 33 -14.96 -10.88 -3.00
CA TYR A 33 -13.67 -10.79 -3.66
C TYR A 33 -13.78 -10.47 -5.16
N ASP A 34 -14.79 -11.00 -5.86
CA ASP A 34 -15.05 -10.65 -7.26
C ASP A 34 -15.38 -9.16 -7.43
N ILE A 35 -16.15 -8.58 -6.51
CA ILE A 35 -16.44 -7.15 -6.52
C ILE A 35 -15.15 -6.35 -6.27
N TYR A 36 -14.32 -6.75 -5.30
CA TYR A 36 -13.00 -6.12 -5.12
C TYR A 36 -12.15 -6.14 -6.38
N LYS A 37 -12.14 -7.25 -7.13
CA LYS A 37 -11.41 -7.35 -8.42
C LYS A 37 -11.90 -6.34 -9.45
N PHE A 38 -13.22 -6.07 -9.53
CA PHE A 38 -13.72 -5.00 -10.42
C PHE A 38 -13.18 -3.62 -10.03
N TYR A 39 -13.06 -3.33 -8.73
CA TYR A 39 -12.47 -2.08 -8.27
C TYR A 39 -10.96 -2.04 -8.47
N PHE A 40 -10.24 -3.16 -8.32
CA PHE A 40 -8.82 -3.25 -8.65
C PHE A 40 -8.58 -2.94 -10.14
N GLU A 41 -9.39 -3.51 -11.03
CA GLU A 41 -9.32 -3.22 -12.46
C GLU A 41 -9.62 -1.74 -12.74
N ALA A 42 -10.65 -1.18 -12.09
CA ALA A 42 -11.01 0.22 -12.20
C ALA A 42 -9.87 1.15 -11.72
N ILE A 43 -9.17 0.81 -10.65
CA ILE A 43 -8.01 1.57 -10.16
C ILE A 43 -6.81 1.44 -11.14
N SER A 44 -6.60 0.25 -11.69
CA SER A 44 -5.51 -0.04 -12.62
C SER A 44 -5.64 0.72 -13.94
N ASN A 45 -6.86 0.72 -14.51
CA ASN A 45 -7.14 1.26 -15.84
C ASN A 45 -7.79 2.65 -15.83
N GLY A 46 -8.33 3.08 -14.69
CA GLY A 46 -9.25 4.20 -14.59
C GLY A 46 -10.68 3.78 -14.92
N ASN A 47 -11.67 4.46 -14.34
CA ASN A 47 -13.09 4.23 -14.62
C ASN A 47 -13.89 5.51 -14.40
N GLU A 48 -14.40 6.10 -15.48
CA GLU A 48 -15.17 7.34 -15.44
C GLU A 48 -16.49 7.21 -14.67
N LYS A 49 -17.15 6.04 -14.70
CA LYS A 49 -18.43 5.83 -14.02
C LYS A 49 -18.27 5.80 -12.50
N LEU A 50 -17.14 5.28 -12.05
CA LEU A 50 -16.78 5.21 -10.63
C LEU A 50 -16.00 6.45 -10.17
N ASP A 51 -15.73 7.40 -11.08
CA ASP A 51 -14.88 8.57 -10.81
C ASP A 51 -13.48 8.19 -10.29
N ILE A 52 -12.90 7.14 -10.87
CA ILE A 52 -11.58 6.61 -10.50
C ILE A 52 -10.57 7.02 -11.57
N SER A 53 -9.60 7.83 -11.18
CA SER A 53 -8.44 8.14 -12.01
C SER A 53 -7.52 6.92 -12.16
N LYS A 54 -6.85 6.82 -13.31
CA LYS A 54 -5.90 5.74 -13.57
C LYS A 54 -4.67 5.88 -12.67
N TYR A 55 -4.36 4.85 -11.87
CA TYR A 55 -3.21 4.82 -10.96
C TYR A 55 -2.03 3.95 -11.42
N ASN A 56 -2.21 3.11 -12.45
CA ASN A 56 -1.19 2.31 -13.16
C ASN A 56 0.20 2.15 -12.48
N GLY A 57 0.47 1.00 -11.87
CA GLY A 57 1.74 0.78 -11.15
C GLY A 57 2.18 -0.68 -10.97
N GLY A 58 1.65 -1.62 -11.75
CA GLY A 58 1.94 -3.06 -11.59
C GLY A 58 1.27 -3.71 -10.37
N LEU A 59 0.96 -2.95 -9.32
CA LEU A 59 0.28 -3.43 -8.11
C LEU A 59 -1.08 -4.09 -8.37
N PHE A 60 -1.81 -3.59 -9.37
CA PHE A 60 -3.10 -4.12 -9.83
C PHE A 60 -2.99 -4.71 -11.25
N ALA A 61 -1.82 -5.23 -11.62
CA ALA A 61 -1.70 -6.02 -12.83
C ALA A 61 -2.41 -7.36 -12.63
N VAL A 62 -2.92 -7.93 -13.73
CA VAL A 62 -3.52 -9.26 -13.73
C VAL A 62 -2.51 -10.27 -13.20
N ASP A 63 -2.94 -11.11 -12.26
CA ASP A 63 -2.14 -12.16 -11.67
C ASP A 63 -3.03 -13.40 -11.53
N GLU A 64 -2.78 -14.40 -12.38
CA GLU A 64 -3.62 -15.61 -12.45
C GLU A 64 -3.73 -16.33 -11.11
N LEU A 65 -2.67 -16.31 -10.28
CA LEU A 65 -2.68 -16.96 -8.98
C LEU A 65 -3.56 -16.20 -8.01
N LEU A 66 -3.38 -14.87 -7.90
CA LEU A 66 -4.19 -14.05 -6.99
C LEU A 66 -5.66 -14.00 -7.45
N ASP A 67 -5.89 -13.83 -8.74
CA ASP A 67 -7.24 -13.70 -9.32
C ASP A 67 -8.09 -14.98 -9.16
N SER A 68 -7.42 -16.13 -9.02
CA SER A 68 -8.03 -17.44 -8.76
C SER A 68 -8.27 -17.78 -7.29
N LEU A 69 -7.84 -16.91 -6.36
CA LEU A 69 -8.01 -17.15 -4.93
C LEU A 69 -9.51 -17.22 -4.56
N ILE A 70 -9.85 -18.25 -3.79
CA ILE A 70 -11.18 -18.41 -3.21
C ILE A 70 -11.07 -17.98 -1.75
N ILE A 71 -11.71 -16.85 -1.44
CA ILE A 71 -11.72 -16.27 -0.09
C ILE A 71 -13.17 -16.26 0.39
N ASP A 72 -13.37 -16.69 1.64
CA ASP A 72 -14.68 -16.68 2.26
C ASP A 72 -15.18 -15.24 2.48
N ASP A 73 -16.40 -14.96 2.02
CA ASP A 73 -17.00 -13.63 2.09
C ASP A 73 -17.13 -13.13 3.53
N PHE A 74 -17.39 -14.01 4.50
CA PHE A 74 -17.49 -13.63 5.92
C PHE A 74 -16.17 -13.08 6.43
N ILE A 75 -15.05 -13.72 6.06
CA ILE A 75 -13.71 -13.29 6.47
C ILE A 75 -13.38 -11.93 5.88
N LEU A 76 -13.73 -11.68 4.62
CA LEU A 76 -13.50 -10.37 3.99
C LEU A 76 -14.43 -9.29 4.57
N ASP A 77 -15.72 -9.57 4.73
CA ASP A 77 -16.68 -8.60 5.24
C ASP A 77 -16.34 -8.17 6.67
N GLU A 78 -16.08 -9.12 7.57
CA GLU A 78 -15.79 -8.78 8.97
C GLU A 78 -14.47 -8.03 9.10
N ASN A 79 -13.38 -8.58 8.57
CA ASN A 79 -12.05 -8.03 8.82
C ASN A 79 -11.80 -6.72 8.07
N VAL A 80 -12.26 -6.60 6.82
CA VAL A 80 -12.02 -5.36 6.05
C VAL A 80 -12.83 -4.20 6.63
N GLN A 81 -14.01 -4.45 7.19
CA GLN A 81 -14.79 -3.40 7.85
C GLN A 81 -14.16 -2.94 9.16
N ILE A 82 -13.57 -3.86 9.94
CA ILE A 82 -12.78 -3.49 11.12
C ILE A 82 -11.63 -2.59 10.70
N LEU A 83 -10.90 -2.96 9.64
CA LEU A 83 -9.79 -2.18 9.13
C LEU A 83 -10.24 -0.81 8.59
N SER A 84 -11.40 -0.72 7.94
CA SER A 84 -11.97 0.51 7.40
C SER A 84 -12.39 1.54 8.46
N ASN A 85 -12.49 1.13 9.73
CA ASN A 85 -12.80 2.05 10.82
C ASN A 85 -11.58 2.86 11.30
N TYR A 86 -10.37 2.46 10.91
CA TYR A 86 -9.15 3.20 11.23
C TYR A 86 -8.96 4.35 10.24
N ASP A 87 -8.49 5.49 10.75
CA ASP A 87 -8.05 6.60 9.90
C ASP A 87 -6.57 6.40 9.53
N PHE A 88 -6.30 5.92 8.32
CA PHE A 88 -4.95 5.67 7.83
C PHE A 88 -4.15 6.96 7.55
N ALA A 89 -4.77 8.13 7.57
CA ALA A 89 -4.08 9.41 7.48
C ALA A 89 -3.46 9.83 8.80
N SER A 90 -4.17 9.62 9.92
CA SER A 90 -3.73 10.10 11.24
C SER A 90 -3.29 8.99 12.21
N GLU A 91 -3.88 7.81 12.15
CA GLU A 91 -3.66 6.72 13.11
C GLU A 91 -2.55 5.77 12.67
N ILE A 92 -2.32 5.62 11.36
CA ILE A 92 -1.28 4.74 10.80
C ILE A 92 -0.11 5.56 10.26
N SER A 93 0.89 5.78 11.13
CA SER A 93 2.14 6.43 10.73
C SER A 93 3.03 5.51 9.87
N VAL A 94 3.96 6.10 9.12
CA VAL A 94 4.96 5.36 8.32
C VAL A 94 5.78 4.41 9.20
N ASN A 95 6.05 4.78 10.45
CA ASN A 95 6.76 3.94 11.40
C ASN A 95 5.96 2.68 11.77
N ILE A 96 4.64 2.80 11.94
CA ILE A 96 3.76 1.66 12.21
C ILE A 96 3.75 0.72 11.01
N LEU A 97 3.65 1.26 9.80
CA LEU A 97 3.70 0.45 8.57
C LEU A 97 5.03 -0.30 8.43
N GLY A 98 6.15 0.35 8.77
CA GLY A 98 7.46 -0.28 8.82
C GLY A 98 7.52 -1.46 9.79
N HIS A 99 6.96 -1.30 10.99
CA HIS A 99 6.88 -2.37 11.98
C HIS A 99 5.95 -3.52 11.56
N ILE A 100 4.80 -3.22 10.93
CA ILE A 100 3.90 -4.24 10.36
C ILE A 100 4.64 -5.06 9.30
N PHE A 101 5.34 -4.39 8.37
CA PHE A 101 6.13 -5.06 7.34
C PHE A 101 7.20 -5.98 7.95
N GLU A 102 7.99 -5.45 8.89
CA GLU A 102 9.01 -6.22 9.61
C GLU A 102 8.45 -7.46 10.32
N GLN A 103 7.31 -7.31 10.98
CA GLN A 103 6.67 -8.40 11.70
C GLN A 103 6.09 -9.44 10.75
N SER A 104 5.46 -9.01 9.65
CA SER A 104 4.85 -9.89 8.63
C SER A 104 5.85 -10.89 8.03
N LEU A 105 7.13 -10.49 7.87
CA LEU A 105 8.18 -11.40 7.41
C LEU A 105 8.38 -12.58 8.36
N THR A 106 8.36 -12.30 9.67
CA THR A 106 8.53 -13.35 10.69
C THR A 106 7.29 -14.23 10.76
N ASP A 107 6.09 -13.63 10.66
CA ASP A 107 4.82 -14.34 10.73
C ASP A 107 4.63 -15.28 9.53
N LEU A 108 4.99 -14.83 8.32
CA LEU A 108 4.93 -15.67 7.11
C LEU A 108 5.89 -16.87 7.19
N GLU A 109 7.07 -16.71 7.77
CA GLU A 109 8.00 -17.82 7.99
C GLU A 109 7.48 -18.81 9.03
N GLU A 110 6.86 -18.31 10.11
CA GLU A 110 6.23 -19.13 11.13
C GLU A 110 5.06 -19.94 10.54
N LEU A 111 4.21 -19.31 9.73
CA LEU A 111 3.11 -19.98 9.03
C LEU A 111 3.62 -21.08 8.09
N GLN A 112 4.64 -20.80 7.29
CA GLN A 112 5.23 -21.80 6.39
C GLN A 112 5.81 -22.98 7.16
N ALA A 113 6.55 -22.72 8.23
CA ALA A 113 7.13 -23.77 9.07
C ALA A 113 6.06 -24.65 9.73
N ASN A 114 4.95 -24.05 10.17
CA ASN A 114 3.81 -24.79 10.72
C ASN A 114 3.16 -25.71 9.67
N ILE A 115 3.00 -25.25 8.42
CA ILE A 115 2.49 -26.06 7.30
C ILE A 115 3.43 -27.23 7.02
N ASP A 116 4.73 -26.98 7.02
CA ASP A 116 5.77 -27.98 6.75
C ASP A 116 6.06 -28.88 7.97
N ASN A 117 5.41 -28.63 9.12
CA ASN A 117 5.64 -29.30 10.40
C ASN A 117 7.11 -29.25 10.87
N VAL A 118 7.79 -28.13 10.61
CA VAL A 118 9.17 -27.88 11.03
C VAL A 118 9.18 -26.92 12.22
N ASN A 119 10.10 -27.14 13.17
CA ASN A 119 10.28 -26.20 14.28
C ASN A 119 10.80 -24.85 13.78
N PHE A 120 10.04 -23.78 14.03
CA PHE A 120 10.44 -22.42 13.74
C PHE A 120 11.17 -21.79 14.93
N ASP A 121 12.39 -21.29 14.67
CA ASP A 121 13.17 -20.54 15.65
C ASP A 121 13.13 -19.04 15.30
N LYS A 122 12.36 -18.26 16.07
CA LYS A 122 12.23 -16.80 15.91
C LYS A 122 13.57 -16.05 16.02
N THR A 123 14.62 -16.67 16.56
CA THR A 123 15.96 -16.06 16.59
C THR A 123 16.68 -16.15 15.24
N LYS A 124 16.24 -17.04 14.36
CA LYS A 124 16.80 -17.29 13.02
C LYS A 124 15.93 -16.78 11.87
N SER A 125 14.93 -15.95 12.16
CA SER A 125 14.05 -15.39 11.12
C SER A 125 14.84 -14.63 10.05
N LYS A 126 14.35 -14.63 8.81
CA LYS A 126 14.91 -13.85 7.69
C LYS A 126 15.12 -12.40 8.07
N ARG A 127 14.16 -11.80 8.80
CA ARG A 127 14.29 -10.42 9.29
C ARG A 127 15.61 -10.17 10.02
N LYS A 128 15.98 -11.06 10.94
CA LYS A 128 17.24 -10.96 11.70
C LYS A 128 18.46 -11.33 10.86
N LYS A 129 18.34 -12.37 10.04
CA LYS A 129 19.43 -12.87 9.20
C LYS A 129 19.83 -11.86 8.11
N ASP A 130 18.85 -11.26 7.45
CA ASP A 130 19.03 -10.36 6.32
C ASP A 130 19.08 -8.88 6.79
N GLY A 131 18.98 -8.64 8.10
CA GLY A 131 19.09 -7.31 8.69
C GLY A 131 17.96 -6.35 8.27
N VAL A 132 16.77 -6.89 7.99
CA VAL A 132 15.64 -6.10 7.50
C VAL A 132 14.98 -5.39 8.67
N PHE A 133 15.33 -4.12 8.83
CA PHE A 133 14.74 -3.23 9.84
C PHE A 133 14.38 -1.90 9.19
N TYR A 134 13.19 -1.40 9.50
CA TYR A 134 12.75 -0.08 9.13
C TYR A 134 13.66 0.95 9.77
N THR A 135 14.14 1.86 8.94
CA THR A 135 15.04 2.93 9.39
C THR A 135 14.21 4.15 9.79
N PRO A 136 14.30 4.64 11.04
CA PRO A 136 13.54 5.81 11.47
C PRO A 136 13.81 7.05 10.62
N GLU A 137 12.80 7.91 10.49
CA GLU A 137 12.84 9.11 9.63
C GLU A 137 14.04 10.04 9.92
N TYR A 138 14.42 10.21 11.18
CA TYR A 138 15.56 11.08 11.52
C TYR A 138 16.90 10.53 11.00
N ILE A 139 17.05 9.21 10.91
CA ILE A 139 18.25 8.56 10.35
C ILE A 139 18.25 8.71 8.83
N THR A 140 17.12 8.45 8.17
CA THR A 140 17.04 8.60 6.70
C THR A 140 17.26 10.05 6.28
N ARG A 141 16.66 11.01 7.00
CA ARG A 141 16.90 12.45 6.81
C ARG A 141 18.38 12.78 6.96
N TYR A 142 19.04 12.32 8.03
CA TYR A 142 20.47 12.54 8.22
C TYR A 142 21.31 11.99 7.05
N ILE A 143 21.04 10.77 6.59
CA ILE A 143 21.75 10.18 5.45
C ILE A 143 21.54 11.03 4.20
N VAL A 144 20.31 11.43 3.89
CA VAL A 144 19.99 12.24 2.70
C VAL A 144 20.68 13.61 2.78
N GLU A 145 20.57 14.31 3.90
CA GLU A 145 21.20 15.63 4.11
C GLU A 145 22.72 15.59 3.90
N ASN A 146 23.37 14.54 4.42
CA ASN A 146 24.83 14.39 4.34
C ASN A 146 25.34 13.73 3.05
N THR A 147 24.45 13.33 2.14
CA THR A 147 24.82 12.72 0.85
C THR A 147 24.26 13.53 -0.32
N LEU A 148 23.03 13.22 -0.74
CA LEU A 148 22.33 13.88 -1.84
C LEU A 148 22.11 15.37 -1.55
N GLY A 149 21.76 15.73 -0.31
CA GLY A 149 21.58 17.11 0.12
C GLY A 149 22.83 17.94 -0.12
N LYS A 150 23.98 17.45 0.37
CA LYS A 150 25.28 18.10 0.14
C LYS A 150 25.64 18.19 -1.35
N MET A 151 25.52 17.10 -2.10
CA MET A 151 25.81 17.07 -3.54
C MET A 151 24.92 18.06 -4.32
N CYS A 152 23.63 18.13 -3.99
CA CYS A 152 22.70 19.08 -4.59
C CYS A 152 23.04 20.53 -4.27
N SER A 153 23.44 20.83 -3.03
CA SER A 153 23.88 22.17 -2.62
C SER A 153 25.12 22.61 -3.38
N GLU A 154 26.15 21.77 -3.44
CA GLU A 154 27.38 22.05 -4.21
C GLU A 154 27.06 22.28 -5.70
N LYS A 155 26.17 21.46 -6.29
CA LYS A 155 25.80 21.60 -7.70
C LYS A 155 24.97 22.86 -7.97
N ARG A 156 24.12 23.28 -7.03
CA ARG A 156 23.36 24.54 -7.13
C ARG A 156 24.29 25.75 -7.13
N GLU A 157 25.30 25.75 -6.27
CA GLU A 157 26.32 26.80 -6.23
C GLU A 157 27.11 26.87 -7.54
N GLU A 158 27.57 25.72 -8.06
CA GLU A 158 28.26 25.63 -9.35
C GLU A 158 27.42 26.18 -10.51
N LEU A 159 26.12 25.88 -10.52
CA LEU A 159 25.19 26.31 -11.57
C LEU A 159 24.63 27.72 -11.33
N LEU A 160 25.04 28.41 -10.26
CA LEU A 160 24.53 29.73 -9.87
C LEU A 160 23.00 29.78 -9.74
N ILE A 161 22.38 28.66 -9.38
CA ILE A 161 20.94 28.57 -9.12
C ILE A 161 20.71 29.13 -7.72
N GLY A 162 20.20 30.35 -7.63
CA GLY A 162 19.94 31.02 -6.35
C GLY A 162 18.98 30.23 -5.43
N ASN A 163 18.80 30.72 -4.20
CA ASN A 163 17.99 30.08 -3.15
C ASN A 163 16.47 30.02 -3.44
N GLY A 164 16.03 30.43 -4.63
CA GLY A 164 14.64 30.32 -5.04
C GLY A 164 14.26 28.86 -5.27
N ILE A 165 13.09 28.45 -4.76
CA ILE A 165 12.42 27.24 -5.22
C ILE A 165 11.98 27.53 -6.66
N LEU A 166 12.71 27.00 -7.64
CA LEU A 166 12.23 26.98 -9.02
C LEU A 166 11.02 26.06 -9.08
N ILE A 167 9.82 26.65 -9.19
CA ILE A 167 8.60 25.89 -9.43
C ILE A 167 8.77 25.23 -10.80
N PRO A 168 8.68 23.89 -10.91
CA PRO A 168 8.75 23.23 -12.20
C PRO A 168 7.62 23.73 -13.09
N SER A 169 7.95 24.45 -14.16
CA SER A 169 7.00 24.83 -15.19
C SER A 169 6.83 23.63 -16.13
N ASN A 170 5.63 23.05 -16.17
CA ASN A 170 5.32 22.02 -17.15
C ASN A 170 5.20 22.69 -18.54
N PRO A 171 6.04 22.35 -19.54
CA PRO A 171 6.03 23.00 -20.85
C PRO A 171 4.81 22.66 -21.73
N LYS A 172 3.74 22.10 -21.15
CA LYS A 172 2.53 21.64 -21.84
C LYS A 172 1.26 22.45 -21.51
N ASN A 173 1.38 23.70 -21.05
CA ASN A 173 0.28 24.66 -21.02
C ASN A 173 0.67 25.96 -21.71
#